data_AF-A0A257PJ19-F1
#
_entry.id   AF-A0A257PJ19-F1
#
_cell.length_a   1.000
_cell.length_b   1.000
_cell.length_c   1.000
_cell.angle_alpha   90.00
_cell.angle_beta   90.00
_cell.angle_gamma   90.00
#
_symmetry.space_group_name_H-M   'P 1'
#
loop_
_entity.id
_entity.type
_entity.pdbx_description
1 polymer ?
#
loop_
_entity_poly.entity_id
_entity_poly.type
_entity_poly.pdbx_seq_one_letter_code
_entity_poly.pdbx_strand_id
1 'polypeptide(L)'
;MNRSLRAGTTGGSVAAALRGRKGMSVAGKVVLVTGAARGIGAEYARSLGQAGAHVVAGDIADCGAVAAAAGNDAFAVTLDVTDVASCDRMAERAMERFGRIDGLINNAALYGSLRGGRFNQIAETAVLGGTFRALNPQVMDYLRARIGEVSAHVAAAHQLTAKIEFFGGFPPTINHHNQVELAAATARGLGLSVRRDLRASMAAEDFGHFLRAVPGAYAWIGNGPSAGLHHPAYDYNDAILPVAARYLAATAKAALA
;
A
#
# COMPACT_ATOMS: atom_id res chain seq x y z
N MET A 1 -41.38 11.29 23.45
CA MET A 1 -40.86 10.00 23.97
C MET A 1 -39.58 9.65 23.22
N ASN A 2 -38.44 9.92 23.83
CA ASN A 2 -37.11 9.81 23.21
C ASN A 2 -36.47 8.50 23.71
N ARG A 3 -36.29 7.49 22.85
CA ARG A 3 -35.64 6.22 23.23
C ARG A 3 -34.13 6.34 23.04
N SER A 4 -33.42 6.48 24.15
CA SER A 4 -31.95 6.31 24.21
C SER A 4 -31.58 4.84 24.06
N LEU A 5 -30.82 4.49 23.03
CA LEU A 5 -30.12 3.20 22.95
C LEU A 5 -28.76 3.35 23.65
N ARG A 6 -28.62 2.74 24.83
CA ARG A 6 -27.33 2.55 25.50
C ARG A 6 -26.64 1.33 24.89
N ALA A 7 -25.47 1.51 24.30
CA ALA A 7 -24.60 0.41 23.93
C ALA A 7 -23.96 -0.17 25.19
N GLY A 8 -24.21 -1.45 25.47
CA GLY A 8 -23.61 -2.17 26.58
C GLY A 8 -22.12 -2.43 26.32
N THR A 9 -21.27 -2.01 27.23
CA THR A 9 -19.85 -2.35 27.27
C THR A 9 -19.70 -3.76 27.85
N THR A 10 -19.49 -4.77 27.02
CA THR A 10 -18.94 -6.05 27.48
C THR A 10 -17.44 -5.85 27.74
N GLY A 11 -17.10 -5.72 29.02
CA GLY A 11 -15.72 -5.65 29.51
C GLY A 11 -14.99 -6.97 29.30
N GLY A 12 -14.57 -7.25 28.07
CA GLY A 12 -13.50 -8.19 27.80
C GLY A 12 -12.17 -7.52 28.17
N SER A 13 -11.51 -8.02 29.22
CA SER A 13 -10.20 -7.52 29.65
C SER A 13 -9.24 -7.44 28.46
N VAL A 14 -8.64 -6.26 28.23
CA VAL A 14 -7.57 -6.03 27.23
C VAL A 14 -6.43 -7.05 27.38
N ALA A 15 -6.22 -7.57 28.59
CA ALA A 15 -5.22 -8.59 28.87
C ALA A 15 -5.54 -9.97 28.28
N ALA A 16 -6.78 -10.26 27.89
CA ALA A 16 -7.16 -11.53 27.26
C ALA A 16 -6.88 -11.52 25.74
N ALA A 17 -7.10 -10.40 25.06
CA ALA A 17 -6.81 -10.25 23.63
C ALA A 17 -5.30 -10.28 23.30
N LEU A 18 -4.45 -9.91 24.28
CA LEU A 18 -3.00 -9.90 24.13
C LEU A 18 -2.35 -11.29 24.29
N ARG A 19 -3.02 -12.27 24.94
CA ARG A 19 -2.42 -13.58 25.26
C ARG A 19 -2.41 -14.58 24.10
N GLY A 20 -3.05 -14.28 22.97
CA GLY A 20 -3.19 -15.20 21.84
C GLY A 20 -2.38 -14.89 20.58
N ARG A 21 -1.76 -13.71 20.48
CA ARG A 21 -0.95 -13.35 19.30
C ARG A 21 0.47 -13.89 19.48
N LYS A 22 0.82 -14.99 18.79
CA LYS A 22 2.23 -15.32 18.50
C LYS A 22 2.88 -14.04 17.98
N GLY A 23 3.90 -13.53 18.67
CA GLY A 23 4.65 -12.36 18.22
C GLY A 23 5.12 -12.58 16.78
N MET A 24 4.72 -11.70 15.86
CA MET A 24 5.22 -11.73 14.50
C MET A 24 6.70 -11.36 14.54
N SER A 25 7.57 -12.36 14.29
CA SER A 25 8.99 -12.13 14.11
C SER A 25 9.27 -11.54 12.74
N VAL A 26 10.20 -10.59 12.67
CA VAL A 26 10.74 -10.00 11.43
C VAL A 26 12.11 -10.58 11.07
N ALA A 27 12.63 -11.53 11.86
CA ALA A 27 13.91 -12.17 11.59
C ALA A 27 13.89 -12.89 10.22
N GLY A 28 14.93 -12.66 9.41
CA GLY A 28 15.09 -13.18 8.05
C GLY A 28 14.14 -12.57 7.01
N LYS A 29 13.28 -11.60 7.39
CA LYS A 29 12.39 -10.92 6.45
C LYS A 29 13.12 -9.84 5.69
N VAL A 30 12.82 -9.69 4.40
CA VAL A 30 13.36 -8.61 3.58
C VAL A 30 12.40 -7.43 3.62
N VAL A 31 12.84 -6.30 4.16
CA VAL A 31 12.00 -5.11 4.34
C VAL A 31 12.63 -3.91 3.63
N LEU A 32 11.87 -3.34 2.69
CA LEU A 32 12.24 -2.07 2.06
C LEU A 32 11.77 -0.92 2.95
N VAL A 33 12.62 0.07 3.17
CA VAL A 33 12.30 1.26 3.96
C VAL A 33 12.55 2.49 3.10
N THR A 34 11.52 3.27 2.80
CA THR A 34 11.65 4.52 2.03
C THR A 34 11.78 5.71 2.97
N GLY A 35 12.49 6.77 2.55
CA GLY A 35 12.80 7.92 3.41
C GLY A 35 13.77 7.55 4.54
N ALA A 36 14.66 6.59 4.28
CA ALA A 36 15.48 5.94 5.30
C ALA A 36 16.71 6.75 5.73
N ALA A 37 17.06 7.84 5.04
CA ALA A 37 18.29 8.58 5.34
C ALA A 37 18.24 9.26 6.72
N ARG A 38 17.05 9.53 7.27
CA ARG A 38 16.88 10.27 8.53
C ARG A 38 15.58 9.96 9.26
N GLY A 39 15.46 10.50 10.48
CA GLY A 39 14.24 10.50 11.27
C GLY A 39 13.67 9.10 11.50
N ILE A 40 12.34 8.99 11.39
CA ILE A 40 11.60 7.75 11.64
C ILE A 40 12.01 6.63 10.67
N GLY A 41 12.29 6.95 9.40
CA GLY A 41 12.74 5.95 8.42
C GLY A 41 14.10 5.35 8.79
N ALA A 42 15.04 6.18 9.24
CA ALA A 42 16.33 5.71 9.72
C ALA A 42 16.18 4.81 10.95
N GLU A 43 15.26 5.14 11.86
CA GLU A 43 15.03 4.34 13.05
C GLU A 43 14.34 3.01 12.75
N TYR A 44 13.36 2.99 11.85
CA TYR A 44 12.79 1.74 11.35
C TYR A 44 13.87 0.84 10.74
N ALA A 45 14.74 1.39 9.88
CA ALA A 45 15.81 0.62 9.26
C ALA A 45 16.75 0.00 10.32
N ARG A 46 17.19 0.77 11.32
CA ARG A 46 18.05 0.28 12.40
C ARG A 46 17.36 -0.77 13.26
N SER A 47 16.17 -0.45 13.75
CA SER A 47 15.39 -1.34 14.63
C SER A 47 15.03 -2.66 13.95
N LEU A 48 14.64 -2.63 12.67
CA LEU A 48 14.34 -3.84 11.88
C LEU A 48 15.59 -4.68 11.65
N GLY A 49 16.71 -4.05 11.29
CA GLY A 49 17.99 -4.75 11.10
C GLY A 49 18.47 -5.42 12.39
N GLN A 50 18.41 -4.72 13.52
CA GLN A 50 18.73 -5.26 14.85
C GLN A 50 17.79 -6.39 15.28
N ALA A 51 16.53 -6.36 14.83
CA ALA A 51 15.57 -7.45 15.01
C ALA A 51 15.77 -8.62 14.02
N GLY A 52 16.81 -8.58 13.19
CA GLY A 52 17.21 -9.65 12.27
C GLY A 52 16.57 -9.59 10.88
N ALA A 53 15.95 -8.48 10.49
CA ALA A 53 15.45 -8.29 9.12
C ALA A 53 16.60 -7.88 8.18
N HIS A 54 16.51 -8.27 6.92
CA HIS A 54 17.37 -7.76 5.85
C HIS A 54 16.76 -6.46 5.32
N VAL A 55 17.41 -5.32 5.55
CA VAL A 55 16.84 -4.01 5.24
C VAL A 55 17.40 -3.43 3.94
N VAL A 56 16.50 -2.99 3.06
CA VAL A 56 16.86 -2.18 1.88
C VAL A 56 16.47 -0.74 2.18
N ALA A 57 17.45 0.11 2.47
CA ALA A 57 17.23 1.50 2.86
C ALA A 57 17.25 2.42 1.63
N GLY A 58 16.12 3.08 1.34
CA GLY A 58 15.95 3.95 0.18
C GLY A 58 15.65 5.39 0.54
N ASP A 59 16.35 6.35 -0.05
CA ASP A 59 16.07 7.79 0.01
C ASP A 59 16.76 8.52 -1.16
N ILE A 60 16.36 9.75 -1.45
CA ILE A 60 17.07 10.62 -2.40
C ILE A 60 18.43 11.01 -1.81
N ALA A 61 18.49 11.19 -0.49
CA ALA A 61 19.73 11.39 0.26
C ALA A 61 20.46 10.06 0.52
N ASP A 62 21.75 10.14 0.84
CA ASP A 62 22.54 8.94 1.14
C ASP A 62 22.03 8.19 2.39
N CYS A 63 21.87 6.88 2.25
CA CYS A 63 21.44 5.96 3.31
C CYS A 63 22.59 5.06 3.81
N GLY A 64 23.82 5.20 3.31
CA GLY A 64 24.91 4.27 3.58
C GLY A 64 25.17 4.05 5.07
N ALA A 65 25.25 5.12 5.85
CA ALA A 65 25.45 5.04 7.30
C ALA A 65 24.28 4.36 8.04
N VAL A 66 23.04 4.56 7.57
CA VAL A 66 21.84 3.93 8.16
C VAL A 66 21.84 2.43 7.87
N ALA A 67 22.12 2.04 6.62
CA ALA A 67 22.21 0.64 6.23
C ALA A 67 23.33 -0.09 7.00
N ALA A 68 24.50 0.54 7.14
CA ALA A 68 25.58 -0.01 7.94
C ALA A 68 25.19 -0.21 9.42
N ALA A 69 24.48 0.76 10.01
CA ALA A 69 23.99 0.68 11.39
C ALA A 69 22.86 -0.35 11.59
N ALA A 70 22.06 -0.60 10.55
CA ALA A 70 21.04 -1.66 10.57
C ALA A 70 21.67 -3.06 10.59
N GLY A 71 22.82 -3.24 9.93
CA GLY A 71 23.52 -4.52 9.87
C GLY A 71 22.72 -5.59 9.13
N ASN A 72 23.01 -6.87 9.39
CA ASN A 72 22.29 -8.02 8.83
C ASN A 72 22.10 -7.96 7.30
N ASP A 73 23.20 -7.70 6.58
CA ASP A 73 23.26 -7.53 5.12
C ASP A 73 22.42 -6.39 4.54
N ALA A 74 21.98 -5.44 5.39
CA ALA A 74 21.30 -4.26 4.92
C ALA A 74 22.15 -3.43 3.95
N PHE A 75 21.50 -2.80 2.98
CA PHE A 75 22.17 -1.96 2.00
C PHE A 75 21.34 -0.75 1.59
N ALA A 76 22.03 0.28 1.10
CA ALA A 76 21.43 1.53 0.64
C ALA A 76 21.11 1.49 -0.87
N VAL A 77 20.03 2.18 -1.25
CA VAL A 77 19.61 2.44 -2.62
C VAL A 77 19.25 3.92 -2.74
N THR A 78 19.79 4.61 -3.75
CA THR A 78 19.26 5.95 -4.10
C THR A 78 17.86 5.78 -4.67
N LEU A 79 16.88 6.40 -4.02
CA LEU A 79 15.47 6.25 -4.31
C LEU A 79 14.77 7.61 -4.38
N ASP A 80 14.32 8.00 -5.57
CA ASP A 80 13.29 9.02 -5.73
C ASP A 80 11.92 8.33 -5.83
N VAL A 81 11.09 8.45 -4.79
CA VAL A 81 9.75 7.82 -4.76
C VAL A 81 8.76 8.46 -5.73
N THR A 82 9.10 9.60 -6.35
CA THR A 82 8.31 10.22 -7.42
C THR A 82 8.64 9.67 -8.80
N ASP A 83 9.77 8.95 -8.95
CA ASP A 83 10.19 8.25 -10.16
C ASP A 83 9.87 6.75 -10.04
N VAL A 84 8.93 6.27 -10.86
CA VAL A 84 8.54 4.85 -10.91
C VAL A 84 9.73 3.96 -11.24
N ALA A 85 10.59 4.38 -12.18
CA ALA A 85 11.78 3.59 -12.53
C ALA A 85 12.76 3.50 -11.35
N SER A 86 12.82 4.52 -10.49
CA SER A 86 13.60 4.47 -9.26
C SER A 86 13.02 3.49 -8.24
N CYS A 87 11.70 3.43 -8.12
CA CYS A 87 11.03 2.44 -7.27
C CYS A 87 11.27 1.01 -7.77
N ASP A 88 11.18 0.80 -9.09
CA ASP A 88 11.43 -0.49 -9.72
C ASP A 88 12.87 -0.96 -9.47
N ARG A 89 13.87 -0.08 -9.65
CA ARG A 89 15.29 -0.37 -9.35
C ARG A 89 15.50 -0.82 -7.90
N MET A 90 14.82 -0.21 -6.93
CA MET A 90 14.93 -0.63 -5.52
C MET A 90 14.35 -2.02 -5.30
N ALA A 91 13.20 -2.32 -5.90
CA ALA A 91 12.58 -3.63 -5.81
C ALA A 91 13.42 -4.70 -6.51
N GLU A 92 13.97 -4.42 -7.69
CA GLU A 92 14.87 -5.29 -8.44
C GLU A 92 16.12 -5.61 -7.62
N ARG A 93 16.81 -4.60 -7.08
CA ARG A 93 17.97 -4.77 -6.20
C ARG A 93 17.69 -5.67 -4.99
N ALA A 94 16.50 -5.56 -4.40
CA ALA A 94 16.09 -6.42 -3.28
C ALA A 94 15.87 -7.86 -3.73
N MET A 95 15.21 -8.05 -4.88
CA MET A 95 14.96 -9.36 -5.47
C MET A 95 16.26 -10.04 -5.94
N GLU A 96 17.19 -9.29 -6.53
CA GLU A 96 18.51 -9.79 -6.94
C GLU A 96 19.32 -10.30 -5.75
N ARG A 97 19.34 -9.54 -4.65
CA ARG A 97 20.15 -9.89 -3.49
C ARG A 97 19.51 -10.97 -2.62
N PHE A 98 18.20 -10.92 -2.42
CA PHE A 98 17.52 -11.75 -1.43
C PHE A 98 16.43 -12.67 -2.00
N GLY A 99 16.07 -12.53 -3.27
CA GLY A 99 15.05 -13.34 -3.94
C GLY A 99 13.60 -13.08 -3.48
N ARG A 100 13.37 -12.13 -2.56
CA ARG A 100 12.06 -11.86 -1.96
C ARG A 100 11.94 -10.44 -1.41
N ILE A 101 10.70 -9.99 -1.24
CA ILE A 101 10.32 -8.80 -0.46
C ILE A 101 9.16 -9.20 0.44
N ASP A 102 9.33 -9.05 1.76
CA ASP A 102 8.31 -9.42 2.77
C ASP A 102 7.55 -8.21 3.31
N GLY A 103 8.16 -7.03 3.28
CA GLY A 103 7.59 -5.81 3.83
C GLY A 103 8.08 -4.56 3.14
N LEU A 104 7.24 -3.53 3.18
CA LEU A 104 7.55 -2.18 2.74
C LEU A 104 7.12 -1.20 3.82
N ILE A 105 8.06 -0.42 4.31
CA ILE A 105 7.82 0.75 5.13
C ILE A 105 7.81 1.96 4.18
N ASN A 106 6.61 2.34 3.75
CA ASN A 106 6.40 3.48 2.86
C ASN A 106 6.46 4.80 3.65
N ASN A 107 7.64 5.16 4.14
CA ASN A 107 7.87 6.29 5.05
C ASN A 107 8.35 7.57 4.33
N ALA A 108 8.76 7.51 3.07
CA ALA A 108 9.05 8.69 2.26
C ALA A 108 7.78 9.52 2.00
N ALA A 109 7.39 10.34 2.97
CA ALA A 109 6.26 11.24 2.89
C ALA A 109 6.76 12.69 2.94
N LEU A 110 6.23 13.52 2.04
CA LEU A 110 6.22 14.96 2.25
C LEU A 110 5.06 15.27 3.19
N TYR A 111 5.38 15.65 4.43
CA TYR A 111 4.39 16.04 5.43
C TYR A 111 3.82 17.44 5.11
N GLY A 112 3.02 17.55 4.04
CA GLY A 112 2.39 18.82 3.65
C GLY A 112 1.45 19.41 4.72
N SER A 113 0.99 18.59 5.68
CA SER A 113 0.09 19.04 6.76
C SER A 113 0.78 19.39 8.07
N LEU A 114 2.04 18.98 8.29
CA LEU A 114 2.77 19.31 9.53
C LEU A 114 3.41 20.69 9.40
N ARG A 115 2.92 21.65 10.19
CA ARG A 115 3.51 22.99 10.29
C ARG A 115 4.50 23.03 11.45
N GLY A 116 5.76 23.36 11.17
CA GLY A 116 6.72 23.70 12.21
C GLY A 116 6.34 25.01 12.91
N GLY A 117 6.71 25.15 14.19
CA GLY A 117 6.49 26.35 14.99
C GLY A 117 7.80 26.90 15.57
N ARG A 118 7.79 28.16 16.02
CA ARG A 118 8.92 28.73 16.79
C ARG A 118 8.89 28.17 18.22
N PHE A 119 10.04 28.10 18.88
CA PHE A 119 10.14 27.56 20.25
C PHE A 119 9.26 28.32 21.27
N ASN A 120 8.96 29.60 21.00
CA ASN A 120 8.08 30.44 21.82
C ASN A 120 6.62 30.45 21.37
N GLN A 121 6.24 29.59 20.41
CA GLN A 121 4.89 29.45 19.87
C GLN A 121 4.54 27.97 19.82
N ILE A 122 4.28 27.41 21.01
CA ILE A 122 3.91 26.00 21.17
C ILE A 122 2.45 25.85 20.73
N ALA A 123 2.23 25.09 19.66
CA ALA A 123 0.89 24.84 19.15
C ALA A 123 0.13 23.88 20.08
N GLU A 124 -1.14 24.20 20.35
CA GLU A 124 -2.04 23.35 21.15
C GLU A 124 -2.52 22.11 20.38
N THR A 125 -2.42 22.13 19.05
CA THR A 125 -2.91 21.05 18.18
C THR A 125 -1.97 20.85 16.99
N ALA A 126 -1.79 19.60 16.59
CA ALA A 126 -1.12 19.21 15.36
C ALA A 126 -2.04 18.29 14.54
N VAL A 127 -2.03 18.44 13.22
CA VAL A 127 -2.83 17.62 12.29
C VAL A 127 -1.90 16.83 11.38
N LEU A 128 -2.00 15.51 11.46
CA LEU A 128 -1.30 14.59 10.58
C LEU A 128 -2.28 13.95 9.60
N GLY A 129 -2.05 14.17 8.30
CA GLY A 129 -2.77 13.50 7.22
C GLY A 129 -1.88 12.54 6.46
N GLY A 130 -2.47 11.51 5.85
CA GLY A 130 -1.76 10.55 5.04
C GLY A 130 -2.69 9.58 4.33
N THR A 131 -2.11 8.69 3.52
CA THR A 131 -2.83 7.58 2.89
C THR A 131 -2.17 6.27 3.26
N PHE A 132 -2.96 5.20 3.38
CA PHE A 132 -2.47 3.83 3.52
C PHE A 132 -3.22 2.95 2.53
N ARG A 133 -2.58 1.89 2.09
CA ARG A 133 -3.07 1.01 1.01
C ARG A 133 -2.78 -0.43 1.38
N ALA A 134 -3.70 -1.32 1.04
CA ALA A 134 -3.54 -2.76 1.17
C ALA A 134 -4.32 -3.45 0.06
N LEU A 135 -3.77 -4.53 -0.48
CA LEU A 135 -4.41 -5.34 -1.52
C LEU A 135 -5.39 -6.35 -0.92
N ASN A 136 -5.26 -6.63 0.38
CA ASN A 136 -6.08 -7.59 1.11
C ASN A 136 -7.03 -6.82 2.06
N PRO A 137 -8.35 -7.12 2.04
CA PRO A 137 -9.32 -6.43 2.90
C PRO A 137 -9.04 -6.60 4.40
N GLN A 138 -8.66 -7.80 4.84
CA GLN A 138 -8.34 -8.05 6.25
C GLN A 138 -7.10 -7.26 6.70
N VAL A 139 -6.11 -7.08 5.81
CA VAL A 139 -4.94 -6.22 6.08
C VAL A 139 -5.36 -4.76 6.16
N MET A 140 -6.29 -4.31 5.31
CA MET A 140 -6.81 -2.94 5.37
C MET A 140 -7.50 -2.65 6.71
N ASP A 141 -8.32 -3.57 7.20
CA ASP A 141 -9.01 -3.45 8.49
C ASP A 141 -8.02 -3.47 9.65
N TYR A 142 -7.02 -4.36 9.58
CA TYR A 142 -5.92 -4.40 10.55
C TYR A 142 -5.17 -3.07 10.61
N LEU A 143 -4.79 -2.50 9.47
CA LEU A 143 -4.10 -1.21 9.42
C LEU A 143 -4.94 -0.10 10.03
N ARG A 144 -6.24 -0.03 9.70
CA ARG A 144 -7.16 0.97 10.28
C ARG A 144 -7.21 0.88 11.81
N ALA A 145 -7.35 -0.33 12.35
CA ALA A 145 -7.35 -0.55 13.80
C ALA A 145 -6.00 -0.18 14.43
N ARG A 146 -4.89 -0.63 13.85
CA ARG A 146 -3.54 -0.36 14.36
C ARG A 146 -3.16 1.12 14.34
N ILE A 147 -3.54 1.85 13.29
CA ILE A 147 -3.35 3.30 13.22
C ILE A 147 -4.08 3.97 14.38
N GLY A 148 -5.34 3.60 14.64
CA GLY A 148 -6.10 4.11 15.78
C GLY A 148 -5.43 3.81 17.13
N GLU A 149 -5.08 2.55 17.38
CA GLU A 149 -4.45 2.11 18.62
C GLU A 149 -3.11 2.81 18.88
N VAL A 150 -2.21 2.81 17.89
CA VAL A 150 -0.88 3.43 18.04
C VAL A 150 -1.01 4.93 18.26
N SER A 151 -1.88 5.61 17.50
CA SER A 151 -2.07 7.06 17.65
C SER A 151 -2.60 7.42 19.05
N ALA A 152 -3.57 6.65 19.56
CA ALA A 152 -4.11 6.86 20.90
C ALA A 152 -3.05 6.65 22.00
N HIS A 153 -2.24 5.59 21.91
CA HIS A 153 -1.20 5.32 22.91
C HIS A 153 -0.07 6.36 22.88
N VAL A 154 0.37 6.77 21.68
CA VAL A 154 1.39 7.82 21.55
C VAL A 154 0.88 9.13 22.13
N ALA A 155 -0.35 9.54 21.81
CA ALA A 155 -0.93 10.74 22.39
C ALA A 155 -1.00 10.65 23.94
N ALA A 156 -1.49 9.53 24.47
CA ALA A 156 -1.60 9.32 25.92
C ALA A 156 -0.23 9.38 26.63
N ALA A 157 0.82 8.80 26.03
CA ALA A 157 2.18 8.85 26.56
C ALA A 157 2.72 10.28 26.68
N HIS A 158 2.23 11.20 25.85
CA HIS A 158 2.57 12.62 25.87
C HIS A 158 1.52 13.50 26.55
N GLN A 159 0.57 12.92 27.29
CA GLN A 159 -0.55 13.65 27.94
C GLN A 159 -1.42 14.43 26.94
N LEU A 160 -1.50 13.94 25.70
CA LEU A 160 -2.32 14.49 24.61
C LEU A 160 -3.52 13.58 24.34
N THR A 161 -4.42 14.06 23.47
CA THR A 161 -5.49 13.26 22.87
C THR A 161 -5.29 13.17 21.36
N ALA A 162 -5.65 12.04 20.77
CA ALA A 162 -5.66 11.86 19.31
C ALA A 162 -7.09 11.67 18.83
N LYS A 163 -7.52 12.50 17.86
CA LYS A 163 -8.74 12.29 17.08
C LYS A 163 -8.34 11.69 15.73
N ILE A 164 -8.84 10.50 15.42
CA ILE A 164 -8.53 9.79 14.18
C ILE A 164 -9.78 9.75 13.32
N GLU A 165 -9.68 10.23 12.09
CA GLU A 165 -10.75 10.20 11.10
C GLU A 165 -10.23 9.52 9.82
N PHE A 166 -11.02 8.58 9.30
CA PHE A 166 -10.73 7.89 8.05
C PHE A 166 -11.71 8.36 6.99
N PHE A 167 -11.22 9.11 6.00
CA PHE A 167 -11.99 9.64 4.88
C PHE A 167 -11.71 8.86 3.61
N GLY A 168 -12.73 8.66 2.75
CA GLY A 168 -12.57 8.19 1.37
C GLY A 168 -11.79 6.88 1.23
N GLY A 169 -12.48 5.76 1.05
CA GLY A 169 -11.84 4.46 0.88
C GLY A 169 -12.30 3.78 -0.40
N PHE A 170 -11.36 3.44 -1.28
CA PHE A 170 -11.61 2.48 -2.35
C PHE A 170 -11.26 1.10 -1.82
N PRO A 171 -12.21 0.15 -1.82
CA PRO A 171 -11.86 -1.22 -1.50
C PRO A 171 -10.88 -1.76 -2.55
N PRO A 172 -10.07 -2.76 -2.19
CA PRO A 172 -9.19 -3.40 -3.16
C PRO A 172 -10.02 -3.96 -4.33
N THR A 173 -9.59 -3.69 -5.56
CA THR A 173 -10.21 -4.24 -6.78
C THR A 173 -9.83 -5.71 -6.92
N ILE A 174 -10.70 -6.59 -6.42
CA ILE A 174 -10.48 -8.04 -6.39
C ILE A 174 -11.40 -8.70 -7.41
N ASN A 175 -10.80 -9.23 -8.47
CA ASN A 175 -11.55 -9.94 -9.50
C ASN A 175 -12.08 -11.29 -9.01
N HIS A 176 -13.23 -11.68 -9.53
CA HIS A 176 -13.83 -12.98 -9.27
C HIS A 176 -13.32 -14.01 -10.28
N HIS A 177 -12.91 -15.19 -9.80
CA HIS A 177 -12.23 -16.20 -10.61
C HIS A 177 -13.00 -16.56 -11.89
N ASN A 178 -14.29 -16.87 -11.79
CA ASN A 178 -15.11 -17.28 -12.94
C ASN A 178 -15.20 -16.17 -14.01
N GLN A 179 -15.33 -14.91 -13.58
CA GLN A 179 -15.41 -13.76 -14.47
C GLN A 179 -14.05 -13.48 -15.14
N VAL A 180 -12.94 -13.72 -14.44
CA VAL A 180 -11.59 -13.67 -15.05
C VAL A 180 -11.42 -14.75 -16.11
N GLU A 181 -11.88 -15.98 -15.83
CA GLU A 181 -11.78 -17.07 -16.80
C GLU A 181 -12.63 -16.82 -18.04
N LEU A 182 -13.86 -16.34 -17.87
CA LEU A 182 -14.75 -15.96 -18.98
C LEU A 182 -14.10 -14.86 -19.84
N ALA A 183 -13.67 -13.77 -19.21
CA ALA A 183 -12.98 -12.66 -19.86
C ALA A 183 -11.73 -13.12 -20.64
N ALA A 184 -10.89 -13.95 -20.02
CA ALA A 184 -9.68 -14.48 -20.65
C ALA A 184 -9.99 -15.44 -21.81
N ALA A 185 -11.02 -16.28 -21.68
CA ALA A 185 -11.46 -17.17 -22.75
C ALA A 185 -11.98 -16.38 -23.95
N THR A 186 -12.77 -15.34 -23.72
CA THR A 186 -13.23 -14.44 -24.79
C THR A 186 -12.06 -13.76 -25.49
N ALA A 187 -11.09 -13.21 -24.75
CA ALA A 187 -9.91 -12.60 -25.34
C ALA A 187 -9.14 -13.58 -26.24
N ARG A 188 -8.91 -14.81 -25.77
CA ARG A 188 -8.27 -15.88 -26.57
C ARG A 188 -9.08 -16.25 -27.82
N GLY A 189 -10.40 -16.37 -27.70
CA GLY A 189 -11.28 -16.64 -28.84
C GLY A 189 -11.26 -15.55 -29.91
N LEU A 190 -10.94 -14.31 -29.53
CA LEU A 190 -10.74 -13.20 -30.46
C LEU A 190 -9.31 -13.14 -31.05
N GLY A 191 -8.42 -14.05 -30.67
CA GLY A 191 -7.00 -14.06 -31.07
C GLY A 191 -6.14 -13.04 -30.32
N LEU A 192 -6.61 -12.51 -29.19
CA LEU A 192 -5.85 -11.54 -28.39
C LEU A 192 -4.88 -12.24 -27.43
N SER A 193 -3.74 -11.60 -27.20
CA SER A 193 -2.77 -12.04 -26.20
C SER A 193 -3.28 -11.74 -24.79
N VAL A 194 -3.23 -12.74 -23.90
CA VAL A 194 -3.64 -12.61 -22.49
C VAL A 194 -2.43 -12.78 -21.58
N ARG A 195 -2.16 -11.78 -20.75
CA ARG A 195 -1.12 -11.82 -19.70
C ARG A 195 -1.76 -12.04 -18.33
N ARG A 196 -1.12 -12.85 -17.49
CA ARG A 196 -1.57 -13.16 -16.10
C ARG A 196 -0.50 -12.97 -15.05
N ASP A 197 0.72 -12.69 -15.49
CA ASP A 197 1.93 -12.46 -14.73
C ASP A 197 2.10 -10.98 -14.33
N LEU A 198 1.00 -10.21 -14.33
CA LEU A 198 1.00 -8.83 -13.84
C LEU A 198 0.95 -8.83 -12.31
N ARG A 199 1.82 -8.03 -11.70
CA ARG A 199 1.72 -7.75 -10.26
C ARG A 199 0.46 -6.94 -9.98
N ALA A 200 -0.12 -7.14 -8.81
CA ALA A 200 -1.23 -6.31 -8.35
C ALA A 200 -0.79 -4.84 -8.24
N SER A 201 -1.62 -3.93 -8.74
CA SER A 201 -1.33 -2.49 -8.71
C SER A 201 -1.70 -1.90 -7.35
N MET A 202 -0.84 -1.02 -6.84
CA MET A 202 -1.13 -0.21 -5.65
C MET A 202 -1.96 1.05 -5.97
N ALA A 203 -2.28 1.30 -7.25
CA ALA A 203 -3.21 2.35 -7.63
C ALA A 203 -4.58 2.13 -6.97
N ALA A 204 -5.29 3.23 -6.69
CA ALA A 204 -6.66 3.16 -6.19
C ALA A 204 -7.61 3.16 -7.39
N GLU A 205 -8.63 2.30 -7.36
CA GLU A 205 -9.63 2.16 -8.40
C GLU A 205 -11.00 1.97 -7.73
N ASP A 206 -11.99 2.75 -8.15
CA ASP A 206 -13.33 2.74 -7.54
C ASP A 206 -14.17 1.56 -8.01
N PHE A 207 -13.75 0.89 -9.09
CA PHE A 207 -14.36 -0.32 -9.61
C PHE A 207 -14.46 -1.45 -8.55
N GLY A 208 -13.57 -1.45 -7.55
CA GLY A 208 -13.64 -2.37 -6.42
C GLY A 208 -14.95 -2.31 -5.63
N HIS A 209 -15.67 -1.18 -5.64
CA HIS A 209 -17.00 -1.08 -5.03
C HIS A 209 -18.03 -1.93 -5.78
N PHE A 210 -17.99 -1.94 -7.12
CA PHE A 210 -18.86 -2.78 -7.93
C PHE A 210 -18.55 -4.26 -7.71
N LEU A 211 -17.26 -4.62 -7.65
CA LEU A 211 -16.85 -6.01 -7.42
C LEU A 211 -17.28 -6.55 -6.06
N ARG A 212 -17.44 -5.69 -5.04
CA ARG A 212 -18.03 -6.13 -3.76
C ARG A 212 -19.51 -6.44 -3.84
N ALA A 213 -20.23 -5.82 -4.77
CA ALA A 213 -21.67 -5.98 -4.93
C ALA A 213 -22.03 -7.09 -5.94
N VAL A 214 -21.24 -7.22 -7.02
CA VAL A 214 -21.53 -8.10 -8.14
C VAL A 214 -20.26 -8.80 -8.60
N PRO A 215 -20.29 -10.13 -8.83
CA PRO A 215 -19.16 -10.84 -9.42
C PRO A 215 -18.75 -10.23 -10.75
N GLY A 216 -17.47 -9.90 -10.89
CA GLY A 216 -16.94 -9.19 -12.05
C GLY A 216 -15.44 -9.36 -12.23
N ALA A 217 -14.95 -8.84 -13.35
CA ALA A 217 -13.53 -8.78 -13.67
C ALA A 217 -13.18 -7.40 -14.24
N TYR A 218 -12.09 -6.83 -13.71
CA TYR A 218 -11.42 -5.63 -14.17
C TYR A 218 -10.10 -6.04 -14.82
N ALA A 219 -9.84 -5.56 -16.04
CA ALA A 219 -8.71 -6.00 -16.84
C ALA A 219 -7.91 -4.81 -17.37
N TRP A 220 -6.59 -4.95 -17.38
CA TRP A 220 -5.71 -4.04 -18.09
C TRP A 220 -5.84 -4.27 -19.59
N ILE A 221 -6.01 -3.19 -20.35
CA ILE A 221 -5.92 -3.19 -21.81
C ILE A 221 -4.57 -2.57 -22.19
N GLY A 222 -3.79 -3.29 -23.00
CA GLY A 222 -2.44 -2.86 -23.36
C GLY A 222 -2.46 -1.63 -24.26
N ASN A 223 -1.85 -0.53 -23.79
CA ASN A 223 -1.71 0.71 -24.56
C ASN A 223 -0.48 0.70 -25.49
N GLY A 224 0.49 -0.20 -25.28
CA GLY A 224 1.79 -0.14 -25.97
C GLY A 224 2.78 0.80 -25.28
N PRO A 225 3.91 1.14 -25.93
CA PRO A 225 4.93 2.00 -25.35
C PRO A 225 4.42 3.42 -25.12
N SER A 226 4.37 3.85 -23.85
CA SER A 226 4.01 5.21 -23.41
C SER A 226 4.64 5.46 -22.05
N ALA A 227 4.67 6.73 -21.61
CA ALA A 227 4.88 7.03 -20.20
C ALA A 227 3.78 6.37 -19.32
N GLY A 228 4.02 6.28 -18.02
CA GLY A 228 3.05 5.74 -17.05
C GLY A 228 1.82 6.64 -16.86
N LEU A 229 0.72 6.07 -16.34
CA LEU A 229 -0.51 6.81 -16.04
C LEU A 229 -0.20 8.06 -15.19
N HIS A 230 -0.92 9.16 -15.46
CA HIS A 230 -0.73 10.49 -14.86
C HIS A 230 0.54 11.26 -15.26
N HIS A 231 1.41 10.69 -16.09
CA HIS A 231 2.54 11.43 -16.62
C HIS A 231 2.08 12.39 -17.74
N PRO A 232 2.56 13.65 -17.80
CA PRO A 232 2.17 14.60 -18.86
C PRO A 232 2.48 14.13 -20.28
N ALA A 233 3.47 13.26 -20.42
CA ALA A 233 3.85 12.62 -21.69
C ALA A 233 3.16 11.26 -21.93
N TYR A 234 2.07 10.95 -21.22
CA TYR A 234 1.27 9.76 -21.52
C TYR A 234 0.60 9.93 -22.88
N ASP A 235 0.79 8.95 -23.75
CA ASP A 235 0.26 8.94 -25.12
C ASP A 235 -0.77 7.82 -25.28
N TYR A 236 -1.96 8.17 -25.77
CA TYR A 236 -3.05 7.21 -25.96
C TYR A 236 -2.91 6.52 -27.31
N ASN A 237 -2.89 5.19 -27.29
CA ASN A 237 -2.84 4.43 -28.53
C ASN A 237 -4.25 4.23 -29.09
N ASP A 238 -4.69 5.12 -29.97
CA ASP A 238 -6.03 5.06 -30.59
C ASP A 238 -6.29 3.76 -31.35
N ALA A 239 -5.25 3.08 -31.83
CA ALA A 239 -5.41 1.78 -32.51
C ALA A 239 -5.97 0.69 -31.58
N ILE A 240 -5.90 0.86 -30.26
CA ILE A 240 -6.46 -0.09 -29.29
C ILE A 240 -7.98 0.02 -29.14
N LEU A 241 -8.57 1.18 -29.47
CA LEU A 241 -10.01 1.44 -29.27
C LEU A 241 -10.91 0.39 -29.94
N PRO A 242 -10.77 0.05 -31.24
CA PRO A 242 -11.60 -0.97 -31.86
C PRO A 242 -11.37 -2.37 -31.27
N VAL A 243 -10.15 -2.67 -30.81
CA VAL A 243 -9.80 -3.95 -30.16
C VAL A 243 -10.50 -4.07 -28.81
N ALA A 244 -10.39 -3.03 -27.97
CA ALA A 244 -11.00 -2.96 -26.66
C ALA A 244 -12.53 -3.02 -26.73
N ALA A 245 -13.14 -2.25 -27.65
CA ALA A 245 -14.58 -2.25 -27.86
C ALA A 245 -15.10 -3.64 -28.29
N ARG A 246 -14.41 -4.29 -29.24
CA ARG A 246 -14.75 -5.65 -29.69
C ARG A 246 -14.62 -6.67 -28.55
N TYR A 247 -13.57 -6.56 -27.75
CA TYR A 247 -13.36 -7.42 -26.59
C TYR A 247 -14.48 -7.27 -25.54
N LEU A 248 -14.83 -6.04 -25.16
CA LEU A 248 -15.91 -5.78 -24.20
C LEU A 248 -17.26 -6.29 -24.73
N ALA A 249 -17.58 -6.02 -26.01
CA ALA A 249 -18.82 -6.49 -26.63
C ALA A 249 -18.91 -8.03 -26.69
N ALA A 250 -17.80 -8.70 -27.05
CA ALA A 250 -17.77 -10.17 -27.06
C ALA A 250 -17.88 -10.76 -25.65
N THR A 251 -17.27 -10.11 -24.65
CA THR A 251 -17.30 -10.56 -23.26
C THR A 251 -18.71 -10.45 -22.70
N ALA A 252 -19.40 -9.33 -23.00
CA ALA A 252 -20.81 -9.15 -22.64
C ALA A 252 -21.71 -10.21 -23.28
N LYS A 253 -21.53 -10.51 -24.57
CA LYS A 253 -22.27 -11.59 -25.25
C LYS A 253 -22.02 -12.95 -24.61
N ALA A 254 -20.77 -13.28 -24.30
CA ALA A 254 -20.42 -14.55 -23.66
C ALA A 254 -21.00 -14.67 -22.24
N ALA A 255 -21.10 -13.57 -21.50
CA ALA A 255 -21.70 -13.55 -20.16
C ALA A 255 -23.23 -13.67 -20.16
N LEU A 256 -23.88 -13.45 -21.31
CA LEU A 256 -25.34 -13.53 -21.48
C LEU A 256 -25.80 -14.82 -22.18
N ALA A 257 -24.86 -15.65 -22.67
CA ALA A 257 -25.13 -16.92 -23.33
C ALA A 257 -25.32 -18.05 -22.30
#